data_AF-A0A918WIT1-F1
#
_entry.id   AF-A0A918WIT1-F1
#
_cell.length_a   1.000
_cell.length_b   1.000
_cell.length_c   1.000
_cell.angle_alpha   90.00
_cell.angle_beta   90.00
_cell.angle_gamma   90.00
#
_symmetry.space_group_name_H-M   'P 1'
#
loop_
_entity.id
_entity.type
_entity.pdbx_description
1 polymer ?
#
loop_
_entity_poly.entity_id
_entity_poly.type
_entity_poly.pdbx_seq_one_letter_code
_entity_poly.pdbx_strand_id
1 'polypeptide(L)'
;MARRASSKSSPTATIGIVVAVLLLLGGGYFLLNRKPAGFSSPPLPVEAFLNNANSLRGNVYSVEGRVNSIRPRDEAKFVHLRVEGSGPDQHIFVVVPNSLNTVNIEREQRYAVKVEIEKGGIPKTLDLIRL
;
A
#
# COMPACT_ATOMS: atom_id res chain seq x y z
N MET A 1 -8.42 42.73 43.05
CA MET A 1 -9.66 41.91 43.02
C MET A 1 -9.76 41.23 41.66
N ALA A 2 -9.46 39.93 41.57
CA ALA A 2 -9.52 39.18 40.30
C ALA A 2 -10.91 38.54 40.15
N ARG A 3 -11.68 38.96 39.15
CA ARG A 3 -12.96 38.34 38.81
C ARG A 3 -12.68 37.09 37.98
N ARG A 4 -12.79 35.92 38.59
CA ARG A 4 -12.69 34.63 37.87
C ARG A 4 -13.94 34.50 36.99
N ALA A 5 -13.76 34.55 35.67
CA ALA A 5 -14.84 34.28 34.74
C ALA A 5 -15.28 32.81 34.91
N SER A 6 -16.50 32.60 35.39
CA SER A 6 -17.12 31.28 35.43
C SER A 6 -17.72 30.99 34.05
N SER A 7 -16.99 30.25 33.22
CA SER A 7 -17.53 29.72 31.97
C SER A 7 -18.51 28.59 32.30
N LYS A 8 -19.81 28.82 32.07
CA LYS A 8 -20.79 27.73 32.02
C LYS A 8 -20.53 26.93 30.73
N SER A 9 -20.21 25.65 30.85
CA SER A 9 -20.09 24.78 29.68
C SER A 9 -21.45 24.69 28.98
N SER A 10 -21.49 25.00 27.68
CA SER A 10 -22.69 24.76 26.89
C SER A 10 -22.73 23.26 26.53
N PRO A 11 -23.79 22.52 26.91
CA PRO A 11 -23.90 21.09 26.61
C PRO A 11 -23.74 20.79 25.11
N THR A 12 -24.21 21.70 24.26
CA THR A 12 -24.08 21.64 22.81
C THR A 12 -22.63 21.69 22.35
N ALA A 13 -21.79 22.55 22.94
CA ALA A 13 -20.37 22.59 22.59
C ALA A 13 -19.64 21.33 23.05
N THR A 14 -19.97 20.80 24.22
CA THR A 14 -19.40 19.54 24.71
C THR A 14 -19.75 18.37 23.77
N ILE A 15 -21.02 18.26 23.36
CA ILE A 15 -21.46 17.23 22.40
C ILE A 15 -20.75 17.40 21.06
N GLY A 16 -20.64 18.64 20.55
CA GLY A 16 -19.93 18.93 19.30
C GLY A 16 -18.48 18.47 19.32
N ILE A 17 -17.77 18.73 20.43
CA ILE A 17 -16.38 18.28 20.62
C ILE A 17 -16.28 16.76 20.63
N VAL A 18 -17.18 16.07 21.35
CA VAL A 18 -17.17 14.60 21.41
C VAL A 18 -17.39 13.99 20.03
N VAL A 19 -18.34 14.50 19.26
CA VAL A 19 -18.61 14.02 17.89
C VAL A 19 -17.40 14.27 16.98
N ALA A 20 -16.78 15.45 17.06
CA ALA A 20 -15.60 15.76 16.27
C ALA A 20 -14.42 14.81 16.58
N VAL A 21 -14.20 14.51 17.87
CA VAL A 21 -13.17 13.56 18.30
C VAL A 21 -13.48 12.15 17.78
N LEU A 22 -14.73 11.69 17.88
CA LEU A 22 -15.13 10.38 17.37
C LEU A 22 -14.96 10.26 15.85
N LEU A 23 -15.27 11.31 15.09
CA LEU A 23 -15.06 11.34 13.65
C LEU A 23 -13.57 11.35 13.29
N LEU A 24 -12.73 12.07 14.03
CA LEU A 24 -11.28 12.06 13.83
C LEU A 24 -10.67 10.69 14.13
N LEU A 25 -11.07 10.07 15.24
CA LEU A 25 -10.59 8.74 15.62
C LEU A 25 -11.10 7.66 14.66
N GLY A 26 -12.38 7.68 14.32
CA GLY A 26 -12.99 6.73 13.39
C GLY A 26 -12.46 6.88 11.97
N GLY A 27 -12.34 8.12 11.48
CA GLY A 27 -11.78 8.43 10.17
C GLY A 27 -10.29 8.07 10.09
N GLY A 28 -9.51 8.40 11.13
CA GLY A 28 -8.11 8.01 11.22
C GLY A 28 -7.92 6.50 11.21
N TYR A 29 -8.69 5.76 12.02
CA TYR A 29 -8.65 4.30 12.05
C TYR A 29 -9.01 3.68 10.70
N PHE A 30 -10.05 4.18 10.03
CA PHE A 30 -10.47 3.68 8.72
C PHE A 30 -9.39 3.87 7.64
N LEU A 31 -8.69 5.01 7.65
CA LEU A 31 -7.59 5.27 6.72
C LEU A 31 -6.37 4.38 6.99
N LEU A 32 -6.03 4.15 8.27
CA LEU A 32 -4.90 3.29 8.65
C LEU A 32 -5.17 1.80 8.38
N ASN A 33 -6.42 1.35 8.51
CA ASN A 33 -6.79 -0.06 8.38
C ASN A 33 -7.30 -0.44 6.99
N ARG A 34 -7.02 0.38 5.96
CA ARG A 34 -7.40 0.05 4.59
C ARG A 34 -6.68 -1.24 4.17
N LYS A 35 -7.42 -2.34 4.07
CA LYS A 35 -6.88 -3.62 3.59
C LYS A 35 -6.36 -3.42 2.16
N PRO A 36 -5.19 -3.98 1.82
CA PRO A 36 -4.76 -3.99 0.43
C PRO A 36 -5.84 -4.70 -0.40
N ALA A 37 -6.28 -4.03 -1.47
CA ALA A 37 -7.28 -4.54 -2.37
C ALA A 37 -6.70 -5.72 -3.18
N GLY A 38 -7.49 -6.78 -3.31
CA GLY A 38 -7.28 -7.83 -4.32
C GLY A 38 -6.81 -9.19 -3.83
N PHE A 39 -5.92 -9.25 -2.83
CA PHE A 39 -5.29 -10.52 -2.43
C PHE A 39 -5.34 -10.75 -0.92
N SER A 40 -5.50 -12.02 -0.49
CA SER A 40 -5.44 -12.39 0.93
C SER A 40 -4.01 -12.50 1.47
N SER A 41 -3.00 -12.30 0.62
CA SER A 41 -1.59 -12.35 1.00
C SER A 41 -1.21 -11.13 1.86
N PRO A 42 -0.25 -11.27 2.78
CA PRO A 42 0.22 -10.14 3.58
C PRO A 42 0.90 -9.08 2.69
N PRO A 43 0.84 -7.79 3.05
CA PRO A 43 1.56 -6.75 2.33
C PRO A 43 3.07 -7.00 2.37
N LEU A 44 3.76 -6.74 1.26
CA LEU A 44 5.21 -6.88 1.19
C LEU A 44 5.87 -5.86 2.16
N PRO A 45 6.71 -6.31 3.11
CA PRO A 45 7.45 -5.39 3.96
C PRO A 45 8.58 -4.73 3.15
N VAL A 46 8.28 -3.59 2.52
CA VAL A 46 9.15 -2.96 1.52
C VAL A 46 10.53 -2.61 2.07
N GLU A 47 10.61 -2.09 3.31
CA GLU A 47 11.91 -1.79 3.93
C GLU A 47 12.77 -3.04 4.14
N ALA A 48 12.17 -4.13 4.62
CA ALA A 48 12.87 -5.41 4.77
C ALA A 48 13.29 -5.99 3.42
N PHE A 49 12.44 -5.82 2.40
CA PHE A 49 12.73 -6.24 1.03
C PHE A 49 13.93 -5.47 0.44
N LEU A 50 13.96 -4.15 0.59
CA LEU A 50 15.06 -3.32 0.07
C LEU A 50 16.38 -3.56 0.82
N ASN A 51 16.32 -3.84 2.12
CA ASN A 51 17.50 -4.14 2.93
C ASN A 51 18.04 -5.55 2.67
N ASN A 52 17.16 -6.55 2.58
CA ASN A 52 17.53 -7.94 2.35
C ASN A 52 16.36 -8.75 1.76
N ALA A 53 16.15 -8.62 0.45
CA ALA A 53 15.09 -9.34 -0.26
C ALA A 53 15.17 -10.87 -0.11
N ASN A 54 16.39 -11.43 -0.01
CA ASN A 54 16.58 -12.87 0.09
C ASN A 54 16.11 -13.45 1.44
N SER A 55 15.95 -12.61 2.49
CA SER A 55 15.35 -13.03 3.76
C SER A 55 13.86 -13.35 3.63
N LEU A 56 13.19 -12.80 2.61
CA LEU A 56 11.76 -12.98 2.34
C LEU A 56 11.49 -14.12 1.36
N ARG A 57 12.53 -14.85 0.94
CA ARG A 57 12.45 -15.90 -0.09
C ARG A 57 11.49 -17.02 0.29
N GLY A 58 10.72 -17.48 -0.69
CA GLY A 58 9.74 -18.56 -0.55
C GLY A 58 8.41 -18.10 0.04
N ASN A 59 8.28 -16.83 0.40
CA ASN A 59 7.04 -16.25 0.88
C ASN A 59 6.32 -15.49 -0.24
N VAL A 60 5.00 -15.40 -0.08
CA VAL A 60 4.10 -14.72 -1.02
C VAL A 60 3.51 -13.48 -0.36
N TYR A 61 3.58 -12.35 -1.06
CA TYR A 61 3.13 -11.05 -0.59
C TYR A 61 2.24 -10.34 -1.61
N SER A 62 1.48 -9.36 -1.15
CA SER A 62 0.79 -8.39 -2.01
C SER A 62 1.56 -7.07 -2.05
N VAL A 63 1.74 -6.52 -3.24
CA VAL A 63 2.32 -5.20 -3.48
C VAL A 63 1.28 -4.35 -4.18
N GLU A 64 0.96 -3.20 -3.62
CA GLU A 64 0.18 -2.18 -4.33
C GLU A 64 1.08 -1.06 -4.80
N GLY A 65 0.89 -0.62 -6.04
CA GLY A 65 1.64 0.51 -6.54
C GLY A 65 1.14 1.01 -7.89
N ARG A 66 1.65 2.18 -8.26
CA ARG A 66 1.45 2.77 -9.57
C ARG A 66 2.56 2.35 -10.52
N VAL A 67 2.22 1.94 -11.74
CA VAL A 67 3.21 1.56 -12.74
C VAL A 67 3.93 2.81 -13.25
N ASN A 68 5.23 2.91 -12.96
CA ASN A 68 6.09 3.99 -13.44
C ASN A 68 6.62 3.69 -14.85
N SER A 69 7.16 2.48 -15.03
CA SER A 69 7.70 2.03 -16.32
C SER A 69 7.56 0.52 -16.52
N ILE A 70 7.56 0.12 -17.78
CA ILE A 70 7.49 -1.29 -18.21
C ILE A 70 8.66 -1.53 -19.15
N ARG A 71 9.37 -2.64 -18.95
CA ARG A 71 10.49 -3.08 -19.79
C ARG A 71 10.22 -4.51 -20.23
N PRO A 72 9.82 -4.73 -21.49
CA PRO A 72 9.63 -6.07 -22.02
C PRO A 72 10.96 -6.82 -22.15
N ARG A 73 10.87 -8.15 -22.05
CA ARG A 73 11.87 -9.16 -22.38
C ARG A 73 11.16 -10.34 -23.06
N ASP A 74 11.94 -11.27 -23.57
CA ASP A 74 11.44 -12.39 -24.36
C ASP A 74 10.39 -13.23 -23.61
N GLU A 75 10.60 -13.53 -22.32
CA GLU A 75 9.70 -14.40 -21.54
C GLU A 75 8.91 -13.68 -20.43
N ALA A 76 9.21 -12.41 -20.17
CA ALA A 76 8.61 -11.64 -19.08
C ALA A 76 8.66 -10.13 -19.33
N LYS A 77 7.86 -9.39 -18.55
CA LYS A 77 7.94 -7.92 -18.46
C LYS A 77 8.47 -7.55 -17.09
N PHE A 78 9.49 -6.71 -17.04
CA PHE A 78 9.87 -6.04 -15.80
C PHE A 78 8.98 -4.81 -15.62
N VAL A 79 8.21 -4.80 -14.54
CA VAL A 79 7.32 -3.69 -14.20
C VAL A 79 7.89 -2.96 -13.00
N HIS A 80 8.07 -1.66 -13.15
CA HIS A 80 8.53 -0.78 -12.09
C HIS A 80 7.31 -0.17 -11.40
N LEU A 81 7.08 -0.56 -10.15
CA LEU A 81 6.02 -0.07 -9.30
C LEU A 81 6.54 1.02 -8.37
N ARG A 82 5.82 2.14 -8.32
CA ARG A 82 5.91 3.16 -7.28
C ARG A 82 4.91 2.78 -6.18
N VAL A 83 5.42 2.37 -5.03
CA VAL A 83 4.62 2.02 -3.86
C VAL A 83 4.39 3.28 -3.05
N GLU A 84 3.12 3.67 -2.93
CA GLU A 84 2.68 4.83 -2.16
C GLU A 84 2.58 4.42 -0.67
N GLY A 85 3.33 5.09 0.20
CA GLY A 85 3.34 4.85 1.66
C GLY A 85 3.40 6.16 2.44
N SER A 86 3.60 6.09 3.76
CA SER A 86 3.70 7.28 4.63
C SER A 86 5.02 8.05 4.49
N GLY A 87 5.99 7.51 3.75
CA GLY A 87 7.33 8.05 3.56
C GLY A 87 7.61 8.44 2.10
N PRO A 88 8.89 8.61 1.71
CA PRO A 88 9.24 8.85 0.32
C PRO A 88 8.75 7.69 -0.56
N ASP A 89 8.40 8.00 -1.81
CA ASP A 89 7.98 7.01 -2.79
C ASP A 89 9.03 5.88 -2.89
N GLN A 90 8.59 4.66 -2.60
CA GLN A 90 9.44 3.49 -2.69
C GLN A 90 9.24 2.80 -4.04
N HIS A 91 10.32 2.26 -4.56
CA HIS A 91 10.41 1.77 -5.93
C HIS A 91 10.71 0.27 -5.91
N ILE A 92 9.80 -0.52 -6.47
CA ILE A 92 9.92 -1.99 -6.52
C ILE A 92 9.84 -2.45 -7.97
N PHE A 93 10.77 -3.31 -8.37
CA PHE A 93 10.70 -4.01 -9.65
C PHE A 93 10.07 -5.37 -9.45
N VAL A 94 9.06 -5.71 -10.25
CA VAL A 94 8.44 -7.04 -10.27
C VAL A 94 8.60 -7.68 -11.65
N VAL A 95 8.80 -8.99 -11.66
CA VAL A 95 8.87 -9.79 -12.89
C VAL A 95 7.47 -10.31 -13.18
N VAL A 96 6.87 -9.89 -14.28
CA VAL A 96 5.56 -10.36 -14.74
C VAL A 96 5.79 -11.36 -15.88
N PRO A 97 5.55 -12.67 -15.67
CA PRO A 97 5.67 -13.66 -16.73
C PRO A 97 4.70 -13.39 -17.89
N ASN A 98 5.09 -13.74 -19.11
CA ASN A 98 4.21 -13.57 -20.28
C ASN A 98 2.91 -14.41 -20.20
N SER A 99 2.84 -15.43 -19.35
CA SER A 99 1.59 -16.16 -19.07
C SER A 99 0.51 -15.28 -18.44
N LEU A 100 0.87 -14.15 -17.84
CA LEU A 100 -0.06 -13.16 -17.25
C LEU A 100 -0.38 -11.99 -18.21
N ASN A 101 -0.06 -12.13 -19.51
CA ASN A 101 -0.34 -11.11 -20.54
C ASN A 101 -1.82 -10.87 -20.84
N THR A 102 -2.74 -11.60 -20.19
CA THR A 102 -4.19 -11.34 -20.28
C THR A 102 -4.56 -9.96 -19.74
N VAL A 103 -3.77 -9.39 -18.83
CA VAL A 103 -3.96 -8.03 -18.32
C VAL A 103 -3.07 -7.05 -19.08
N ASN A 104 -3.68 -6.06 -19.75
CA ASN A 104 -2.94 -4.97 -20.37
C ASN A 104 -2.42 -4.01 -19.28
N ILE A 105 -1.13 -4.10 -18.97
CA ILE A 105 -0.49 -3.26 -17.96
C ILE A 105 -0.22 -1.88 -18.55
N GLU A 106 -0.83 -0.87 -17.95
CA GLU A 106 -0.73 0.54 -18.35
C GLU A 106 0.15 1.33 -17.38
N ARG A 107 0.89 2.32 -17.90
CA ARG A 107 1.65 3.28 -17.09
C ARG A 107 0.69 4.22 -16.35
N GLU A 108 1.15 4.76 -15.23
CA GLU A 108 0.40 5.66 -14.34
C GLU A 108 -0.88 5.07 -13.74
N GLN A 109 -1.18 3.80 -14.00
CA GLN A 109 -2.29 3.08 -13.41
C GLN A 109 -1.86 2.34 -12.14
N ARG A 110 -2.79 2.25 -11.18
CA ARG A 110 -2.60 1.52 -9.92
C ARG A 110 -2.96 0.05 -10.09
N TYR A 111 -2.13 -0.83 -9.55
CA TYR A 111 -2.33 -2.27 -9.53
C TYR A 111 -2.06 -2.83 -8.15
N ALA A 112 -2.74 -3.92 -7.81
CA ALA A 112 -2.31 -4.86 -6.80
C ALA A 112 -1.63 -6.03 -7.50
N VAL A 113 -0.49 -6.47 -6.97
CA VAL A 113 0.33 -7.53 -7.54
C VAL A 113 0.65 -8.54 -6.45
N LYS A 114 0.30 -9.81 -6.69
CA LYS A 114 0.68 -10.92 -5.83
C LYS A 114 2.03 -11.46 -6.30
N VAL A 115 3.03 -11.40 -5.43
CA VAL A 115 4.42 -11.78 -5.75
C VAL A 115 4.91 -12.89 -4.83
N GLU A 116 5.65 -13.83 -5.40
CA GLU A 116 6.51 -14.76 -4.67
C GLU A 116 7.95 -14.27 -4.75
N ILE A 117 8.67 -14.27 -3.62
CA ILE A 117 10.08 -13.92 -3.61
C ILE A 117 10.91 -15.17 -3.92
N GLU A 118 11.50 -15.23 -5.11
CA GLU A 118 12.34 -16.34 -5.55
C GLU A 118 13.78 -16.23 -5.00
N LYS A 119 14.62 -17.22 -5.36
CA LYS A 119 16.06 -17.20 -5.09
C LYS A 119 16.69 -15.91 -5.64
N GLY A 120 17.57 -15.30 -4.85
CA GLY A 120 18.17 -14.01 -5.19
C GLY A 120 17.31 -12.80 -4.84
N GLY A 121 16.15 -13.00 -4.20
CA GLY A 121 15.27 -11.90 -3.78
C GLY A 121 14.45 -11.30 -4.92
N ILE A 122 14.24 -12.06 -5.99
CA ILE A 122 13.52 -11.59 -7.18
C ILE A 122 12.00 -11.78 -6.95
N PRO A 123 11.20 -10.71 -6.95
CA PRO A 123 9.74 -10.83 -6.82
C PRO A 123 9.13 -11.21 -8.17
N LYS A 124 8.68 -12.46 -8.26
CA LYS A 124 7.96 -12.99 -9.42
C LYS A 124 6.47 -12.88 -9.20
N THR A 125 5.78 -12.35 -10.20
CA THR A 125 4.35 -12.14 -10.16
C THR A 125 3.63 -13.47 -10.36
N LEU A 126 2.74 -13.79 -9.42
CA LEU A 126 1.80 -14.90 -9.52
C LEU A 126 0.46 -14.44 -10.11
N ASP A 127 0.03 -13.23 -9.73
CA ASP A 127 -1.25 -12.67 -10.16
C ASP A 127 -1.21 -11.13 -10.07
N LEU A 128 -2.04 -10.44 -10.85
CA LEU A 128 -2.18 -8.99 -10.79
C LEU A 128 -3.60 -8.54 -11.15
N ILE A 129 -4.07 -7.49 -10.47
CA ILE A 129 -5.35 -6.85 -10.76
C ILE A 129 -5.19 -5.33 -10.83
N ARG A 130 -5.97 -4.71 -11.71
CA ARG A 130 -6.09 -3.25 -11.79
C ARG A 130 -6.96 -2.75 -10.63
N LEU A 131 -6.51 -1.70 -9.95
CA LEU A 131 -7.24 -1.00 -8.89
C LEU A 131 -7.89 0.29 -9.40
#